data_AF-A0A932YDE7-F1
#
_entry.id   AF-A0A932YDE7-F1
#
_cell.length_a   1.000
_cell.length_b   1.000
_cell.length_c   1.000
_cell.angle_alpha   90.00
_cell.angle_beta   90.00
_cell.angle_gamma   90.00
#
_symmetry.space_group_name_H-M   'P 1'
#
loop_
_entity.id
_entity.type
_entity.pdbx_description
1 polymer ?
#
loop_
_entity_poly.entity_id
_entity_poly.type
_entity_poly.pdbx_seq_one_letter_code
_entity_poly.pdbx_strand_id
1 'polypeptide(L)' 'MSQSTSVRLPSDLKRKLSVRAKLEHRSLSNQIETSLWLALAAEENPDLPLQFIKDILAAKAEREMGLARSFGV' A
#
# COMPACT_ATOMS: atom_id res chain seq x y z
N MET A 1 -8.51 -17.46 0.68
CA MET A 1 -9.69 -17.26 1.55
C MET A 1 -9.43 -16.04 2.41
N SER A 2 -10.29 -15.01 2.38
CA SER A 2 -10.17 -13.84 3.27
C SER A 2 -10.78 -14.18 4.64
N GLN A 3 -9.95 -14.30 5.67
CA GLN A 3 -10.40 -14.43 7.07
C GLN A 3 -10.67 -13.05 7.66
N SER A 4 -11.77 -12.90 8.40
CA SER A 4 -12.07 -11.67 9.14
C SER A 4 -11.37 -11.70 10.49
N THR A 5 -10.60 -10.67 10.81
CA THR A 5 -9.92 -10.53 12.10
C THR A 5 -10.22 -9.16 12.69
N SER A 6 -10.67 -9.14 13.95
CA SER A 6 -10.93 -7.90 14.69
C SER A 6 -9.65 -7.44 15.38
N VAL A 7 -9.20 -6.22 15.10
CA VAL A 7 -8.00 -5.63 15.70
C VAL A 7 -8.37 -4.32 16.39
N ARG A 8 -7.89 -4.12 17.62
CA ARG A 8 -8.06 -2.84 18.34
C ARG A 8 -7.03 -1.84 17.84
N LEU A 9 -7.49 -0.65 17.46
CA LEU A 9 -6.65 0.44 16.97
C LEU A 9 -6.89 1.71 17.80
N PRO A 10 -5.83 2.47 18.14
CA PRO A 10 -5.98 3.80 18.72
C PRO A 10 -6.86 4.69 17.83
N SER A 11 -7.71 5.51 18.45
CA SER A 11 -8.67 6.39 17.75
C SER A 11 -7.98 7.31 16.73
N ASP A 12 -6.81 7.83 17.08
CA ASP A 12 -6.06 8.76 16.23
C ASP A 12 -5.46 8.07 15.02
N LEU A 13 -4.97 6.83 15.20
CA LEU A 13 -4.46 6.03 14.10
C LEU A 13 -5.59 5.66 13.14
N LYS A 14 -6.74 5.22 13.67
CA LYS A 14 -7.95 4.98 12.87
C LYS A 14 -8.35 6.22 12.08
N ARG A 15 -8.32 7.41 12.69
CA ARG A 15 -8.64 8.68 12.02
C ARG A 15 -7.66 8.98 10.88
N LYS A 16 -6.34 8.89 11.12
CA LYS A 16 -5.31 9.11 10.09
C LYS A 16 -5.47 8.16 8.90
N LEU A 17 -5.66 6.87 9.17
CA LEU A 17 -5.87 5.86 8.13
C LEU A 17 -7.19 6.08 7.37
N SER A 18 -8.25 6.52 8.05
CA SER A 18 -9.52 6.83 7.40
C SER A 18 -9.42 8.01 6.44
N VAL A 19 -8.67 9.06 6.79
CA VAL A 19 -8.41 10.19 5.89
C VAL A 19 -7.63 9.72 4.67
N ARG A 20 -6.57 8.94 4.88
CA ARG A 20 -5.75 8.42 3.79
C ARG A 20 -6.53 7.49 2.85
N ALA A 21 -7.34 6.60 3.42
CA ALA A 21 -8.23 5.72 2.66
C ALA A 21 -9.16 6.51 1.73
N LYS A 22 -9.75 7.61 2.24
CA LYS A 22 -10.60 8.50 1.43
C LYS A 22 -9.83 9.17 0.29
N LEU A 23 -8.61 9.67 0.56
CA LEU A 23 -7.77 10.31 -0.45
C LEU A 23 -7.32 9.33 -1.54
N GLU A 24 -7.07 8.06 -1.17
CA GLU A 24 -6.64 7.01 -2.10
C GLU A 24 -7.81 6.22 -2.70
N HIS A 25 -9.07 6.64 -2.48
CA HIS A 25 -10.28 5.94 -2.93
C HIS A 25 -10.36 4.45 -2.52
N ARG A 26 -9.88 4.13 -1.31
CA ARG A 26 -9.86 2.78 -0.73
C ARG A 26 -10.82 2.65 0.47
N SER A 27 -11.20 1.41 0.79
CA SER A 27 -11.82 1.12 2.08
C SER A 27 -10.80 1.23 3.23
N LEU A 28 -11.27 1.47 4.45
CA LEU A 28 -10.38 1.52 5.63
C LEU A 28 -9.60 0.22 5.82
N SER A 29 -10.24 -0.93 5.62
CA SER A 29 -9.58 -2.24 5.72
C SER A 29 -8.48 -2.41 4.67
N ASN A 30 -8.75 -2.05 3.41
CA ASN A 30 -7.72 -2.06 2.36
C ASN A 30 -6.56 -1.12 2.68
N GLN A 31 -6.86 0.06 3.24
CA GLN A 31 -5.80 1.00 3.64
C GLN A 31 -4.93 0.44 4.77
N ILE A 32 -5.53 -0.23 5.76
CA ILE A 32 -4.79 -0.89 6.84
C ILE A 32 -3.90 -2.00 6.25
N GLU A 33 -4.47 -2.89 5.45
CA GLU A 33 -3.74 -3.98 4.79
C GLU A 33 -2.57 -3.45 3.96
N THR A 34 -2.81 -2.46 3.08
CA THR A 34 -1.76 -1.87 2.25
C THR A 34 -0.66 -1.23 3.10
N SER A 35 -1.04 -0.55 4.19
CA SER A 35 -0.06 0.10 5.08
C SER A 35 0.81 -0.92 5.81
N LEU A 36 0.25 -2.08 6.18
CA LEU A 36 0.98 -3.17 6.82
C LEU A 36 1.94 -3.85 5.84
N TRP A 37 1.48 -4.15 4.62
CA TRP A 37 2.36 -4.71 3.59
C TRP A 37 3.53 -3.79 3.26
N LEU A 38 3.28 -2.47 3.17
CA LEU A 38 4.33 -1.49 2.97
C LEU A 38 5.31 -1.40 4.15
N ALA A 39 4.82 -1.51 5.37
CA ALA A 39 5.67 -1.51 6.57
C ALA A 39 6.60 -2.74 6.57
N LEU A 40 6.06 -3.93 6.32
CA LEU A 40 6.86 -5.16 6.22
C LEU A 40 7.91 -5.07 5.11
N ALA A 41 7.52 -4.61 3.92
CA ALA A 41 8.46 -4.44 2.82
C ALA A 41 9.60 -3.45 3.15
N ALA A 42 9.29 -2.37 3.89
CA ALA A 42 10.29 -1.41 4.33
C ALA A 42 11.22 -1.97 5.42
N GLU A 43 10.71 -2.84 6.31
CA GLU A 43 11.52 -3.54 7.31
C GLU A 43 12.46 -4.57 6.67
N GLU A 44 11.97 -5.29 5.64
CA GLU A 44 12.77 -6.28 4.90
C GLU A 44 13.83 -5.64 4.00
N ASN A 45 13.60 -4.40 3.55
CA ASN A 45 14.48 -3.66 2.63
C ASN A 45 14.80 -2.27 3.20
N PRO A 46 15.55 -2.17 4.32
CA PRO A 46 15.75 -0.92 5.05
C PRO A 46 16.59 0.12 4.28
N ASP A 47 17.33 -0.32 3.27
CA ASP A 47 18.12 0.50 2.36
C ASP A 47 17.27 1.16 1.26
N LEU A 48 16.06 0.65 1.01
CA LEU A 48 15.14 1.18 0.02
C LEU A 48 14.20 2.20 0.65
N PRO A 49 14.19 3.47 0.17
CA PRO A 49 13.21 4.44 0.64
C PRO A 49 11.78 3.96 0.38
N LEU A 50 10.88 4.20 1.34
CA LEU A 50 9.47 3.80 1.23
C LEU A 50 8.80 4.28 -0.06
N GLN A 51 9.16 5.48 -0.56
CA GLN A 51 8.63 5.99 -1.82
C GLN A 51 9.07 5.13 -3.01
N PHE A 52 10.33 4.69 -3.04
CA PHE A 52 10.85 3.82 -4.08
C PHE A 52 10.13 2.46 -4.10
N ILE A 53 9.86 1.88 -2.93
CA ILE A 53 9.07 0.66 -2.80
C ILE A 53 7.66 0.85 -3.40
N LYS A 54 7.00 1.97 -3.11
CA LYS A 54 5.68 2.29 -3.68
C LYS A 54 5.72 2.44 -5.19
N ASP A 55 6.75 3.10 -5.73
CA ASP A 55 6.89 3.32 -7.16
C ASP A 55 7.10 1.99 -7.90
N ILE A 56 7.88 1.06 -7.34
CA ILE A 56 8.04 -0.31 -7.88
C ILE A 56 6.71 -1.06 -7.90
N LEU A 57 5.95 -1.00 -6.80
CA LEU A 57 4.64 -1.67 -6.72
C LEU A 57 3.64 -1.09 -7.73
N ALA A 58 3.65 0.23 -7.92
CA ALA A 58 2.84 0.89 -8.96
C ALA A 58 3.26 0.45 -10.36
N ALA A 59 4.56 0.46 -10.67
CA ALA A 59 5.07 0.00 -11.96
C ALA A 59 4.74 -1.47 -12.25
N LYS A 60 4.78 -2.32 -11.21
CA LYS A 60 4.36 -3.73 -11.32
C LYS A 60 2.87 -3.85 -11.65
N ALA A 61 2.02 -3.10 -10.96
CA ALA A 61 0.58 -3.08 -11.25
C ALA A 61 0.27 -2.55 -12.66
N GLU A 62 0.94 -1.48 -13.10
CA GLU A 62 0.83 -0.97 -14.46
C GLU A 62 1.20 -2.03 -15.51
N ARG A 63 2.27 -2.79 -15.26
CA ARG A 63 2.68 -3.90 -16.13
C ARG A 63 1.65 -5.01 -16.18
N GLU A 64 1.10 -5.41 -15.04
CA GLU A 64 0.07 -6.45 -14.94
C GLU A 64 -1.24 -6.03 -15.64
N MET A 65 -1.57 -4.75 -15.61
CA MET A 65 -2.72 -4.18 -16.34
C MET A 65 -2.46 -3.93 -17.83
N GLY A 66 -1.25 -4.23 -18.34
CA GLY A 66 -0.87 -3.97 -19.73
C GLY A 66 -0.70 -2.48 -20.07
N LEU A 67 -0.58 -1.62 -19.05
CA LEU A 67 -0.39 -0.17 -19.19
C LEU A 67 1.08 0.25 -19.17
N ALA A 68 1.99 -0.68 -18.82
CA ALA A 68 3.42 -0.41 -18.86
C ALA A 68 3.89 -0.10 -20.29
N ARG A 69 4.55 1.04 -20.46
CA ARG A 69 5.23 1.39 -21.71
C ARG A 69 6.67 0.87 -21.68
N SER A 70 7.09 0.25 -22.78
CA SER A 70 8.52 0.05 -23.03
C SER A 70 9.16 1.42 -23.25
N PHE A 71 10.27 1.67 -22.56
CA PHE A 71 11.18 2.74 -22.98
C PHE A 71 11.83 2.29 -24.28
N GLY A 72 11.34 2.81 -25.41
CA GLY A 72 11.95 2.59 -26.71
C GLY A 72 13.26 3.36 -26.83
N VAL A 73 14.34 2.64 -27.09
CA VAL A 73 15.52 3.16 -27.81
C VAL A 73 15.41 2.75 -29.26
#